data_AF-F0FZY4-F1
#
_entry.id   AF-F0FZY4-F1
#
_cell.length_a   1.000
_cell.length_b   1.000
_cell.length_c   1.000
_cell.angle_alpha   90.00
_cell.angle_beta   90.00
_cell.angle_gamma   90.00
#
_symmetry.space_group_name_H-M   'P 1'
#
loop_
_entity.id
_entity.type
_entity.pdbx_description
1 polymer ?
#
loop_
_entity_poly.entity_id
_entity_poly.type
_entity_poly.pdbx_seq_one_letter_code
_entity_poly.pdbx_strand_id
1 'polypeptide(L)'
;MRTRRRTAAFATTLAFTAAACGGAHATEKPEELVVQKMPPWHPHEVYVVDISMPSMTDGRIYVYDADAKKLLGQIDGGFAPGLAISPDHRTSFVATTYFSRGSPRPR
;
A
#
# COMPACT_ATOMS: atom_id res chain seq x y z
N MET A 1 53.30 41.97 -2.88
CA MET A 1 53.10 40.49 -3.00
C MET A 1 52.10 39.86 -2.00
N ARG A 2 51.74 40.49 -0.87
CA ARG A 2 50.86 39.90 0.17
C ARG A 2 49.35 39.89 -0.16
N THR A 3 48.85 40.79 -0.99
CA THR A 3 47.42 40.91 -1.35
C THR A 3 46.95 39.88 -2.38
N ARG A 4 47.79 39.49 -3.35
CA ARG A 4 47.49 38.43 -4.33
C ARG A 4 47.39 37.02 -3.71
N ARG A 5 48.05 36.79 -2.58
CA ARG A 5 47.98 35.50 -1.85
C ARG A 5 46.67 35.33 -1.07
N ARG A 6 46.05 36.42 -0.62
CA ARG A 6 44.78 36.40 0.13
C ARG A 6 43.57 36.16 -0.77
N THR A 7 43.60 36.69 -2.00
CA THR A 7 42.54 36.47 -3.00
C THR A 7 42.57 35.05 -3.56
N ALA A 8 43.77 34.48 -3.75
CA ALA A 8 43.93 33.09 -4.17
C ALA A 8 43.38 32.10 -3.12
N ALA A 9 43.65 32.35 -1.83
CA ALA A 9 43.17 31.51 -0.74
C ALA A 9 41.63 31.49 -0.64
N PHE A 10 40.96 32.65 -0.77
CA PHE A 10 39.50 32.72 -0.76
C PHE A 10 38.85 32.03 -1.96
N ALA A 11 39.45 32.15 -3.15
CA ALA A 11 38.95 31.50 -4.36
C ALA A 11 39.07 29.97 -4.28
N THR A 12 40.15 29.44 -3.68
CA THR A 12 40.31 28.00 -3.48
C THR A 12 39.33 27.42 -2.47
N THR A 13 39.01 28.15 -1.38
CA THR A 13 38.05 27.67 -0.38
C THR A 13 36.62 27.65 -0.93
N LEU A 14 36.25 28.63 -1.75
CA LEU A 14 34.92 28.70 -2.38
C LEU A 14 34.74 27.66 -3.49
N ALA A 15 35.80 27.33 -4.23
CA ALA A 15 35.77 26.24 -5.21
C ALA A 15 35.65 24.86 -4.53
N PHE A 16 36.27 24.67 -3.37
CA PHE A 16 36.17 23.42 -2.61
C PHE A 16 34.78 23.20 -2.00
N THR A 17 34.10 24.25 -1.54
CA THR A 17 32.74 24.13 -0.99
C THR A 17 31.68 23.93 -2.07
N ALA A 18 31.86 24.51 -3.26
CA ALA A 18 30.95 24.27 -4.39
C ALA A 18 31.02 22.81 -4.91
N ALA A 19 32.20 22.18 -4.87
CA ALA A 19 32.38 20.78 -5.26
C ALA A 19 31.77 19.78 -4.25
N ALA A 20 31.63 20.16 -2.98
CA ALA A 20 31.09 19.30 -1.92
C ALA A 20 29.56 19.24 -1.87
N CYS A 21 28.85 20.14 -2.57
CA CYS A 21 27.38 20.16 -2.63
C CYS A 21 26.79 19.33 -3.80
N GLY A 22 27.63 18.77 -4.67
CA GLY A 22 27.21 17.99 -5.83
C GLY A 22 27.05 16.51 -5.50
N GLY A 23 25.95 16.12 -4.86
CA GLY A 23 25.71 14.68 -4.66
C GLY A 23 24.57 14.26 -3.74
N ALA A 24 23.46 14.99 -3.67
CA ALA A 24 22.22 14.42 -3.13
C ALA A 24 21.48 13.70 -4.27
N HIS A 25 22.02 12.55 -4.71
CA HIS A 25 21.28 11.66 -5.59
C HIS A 25 20.41 10.74 -4.74
N ALA A 26 19.10 10.73 -5.00
CA ALA A 26 18.19 9.74 -4.43
C ALA A 26 18.72 8.34 -4.78
N THR A 27 19.13 7.58 -3.75
CA THR A 27 19.73 6.25 -3.88
C THR A 27 18.71 5.20 -4.32
N GLU A 28 17.43 5.43 -4.04
CA GLU A 28 16.37 4.49 -4.40
C GLU A 28 15.80 4.79 -5.79
N LYS A 29 15.79 3.76 -6.64
CA LYS A 29 15.05 3.81 -7.90
C LYS A 29 13.56 3.92 -7.56
N PRO A 30 12.77 4.73 -8.27
CA PRO A 30 11.33 4.77 -8.08
C PRO A 30 10.77 3.35 -8.20
N GLU A 31 10.20 2.82 -7.11
CA GLU A 31 9.52 1.54 -7.14
C GLU A 31 8.29 1.66 -8.04
N GLU A 32 8.20 0.81 -9.06
CA GLU A 32 7.02 0.76 -9.90
C GLU A 32 5.95 -0.04 -9.17
N LEU A 33 4.93 0.67 -8.67
CA LEU A 33 3.79 0.07 -8.00
C LEU A 33 2.92 -0.65 -9.04
N VAL A 34 3.06 -1.97 -9.11
CA VAL A 34 2.26 -2.81 -10.00
C VAL A 34 1.11 -3.43 -9.21
N VAL A 35 -0.11 -3.29 -9.73
CA VAL A 35 -1.28 -4.01 -9.22
C VAL A 35 -1.18 -5.47 -9.67
N GLN A 36 -1.03 -6.38 -8.71
CA GLN A 36 -1.02 -7.80 -8.99
C GLN A 36 -2.41 -8.23 -9.49
N LYS A 37 -2.44 -8.95 -10.62
CA LYS A 37 -3.67 -9.57 -11.12
C LYS A 37 -3.99 -10.82 -10.32
N MET A 38 -5.28 -11.06 -10.10
CA MET A 38 -5.77 -12.30 -9.52
C MET A 38 -5.38 -13.48 -10.43
N PRO A 39 -4.86 -14.59 -9.87
CA PRO A 39 -4.66 -15.81 -10.66
C PRO A 39 -6.00 -16.33 -11.20
N PRO A 40 -5.97 -17.20 -12.22
CA PRO A 40 -7.18 -17.92 -12.64
C PRO A 40 -7.78 -18.70 -11.48
N TRP A 41 -9.12 -18.76 -11.44
CA TRP A 41 -9.83 -19.54 -10.43
C TRP A 41 -9.39 -21.01 -10.43
N HIS A 42 -9.31 -21.59 -9.23
CA HIS A 42 -9.05 -23.01 -9.02
C HIS A 42 -9.88 -23.55 -7.84
N PRO A 43 -10.12 -24.88 -7.76
CA PRO A 43 -11.00 -25.47 -6.73
C PRO A 43 -10.53 -25.29 -5.28
N HIS A 44 -9.27 -24.90 -5.05
CA HIS A 44 -8.67 -24.74 -3.72
C HIS A 44 -8.60 -23.27 -3.26
N GLU A 45 -9.40 -22.40 -3.89
CA GLU A 45 -9.57 -21.02 -3.46
C GLU A 45 -10.59 -20.92 -2.32
N VAL A 46 -10.19 -20.36 -1.18
CA VAL A 46 -11.00 -20.27 0.04
C VAL A 46 -11.30 -18.82 0.38
N TYR A 47 -12.58 -18.53 0.56
CA TYR A 47 -13.07 -17.22 0.98
C TYR A 47 -13.39 -17.25 2.48
N VAL A 48 -12.79 -16.32 3.23
CA VAL A 48 -13.00 -16.17 4.66
C VAL A 48 -13.68 -14.85 4.93
N VAL A 49 -14.91 -14.90 5.44
CA VAL A 49 -15.66 -13.71 5.85
C VAL A 49 -15.28 -13.37 7.29
N ASP A 50 -14.52 -12.30 7.46
CA ASP A 50 -14.18 -11.73 8.77
C ASP A 50 -15.08 -10.52 9.05
N ILE A 51 -15.99 -10.67 10.00
CA ILE A 51 -16.91 -9.61 10.38
C ILE A 51 -16.28 -8.56 11.30
N SER A 52 -15.00 -8.71 11.70
CA SER A 52 -14.28 -7.81 12.60
C SER A 52 -15.12 -7.41 13.82
N MET A 53 -15.52 -8.38 14.66
CA MET A 53 -16.46 -8.19 15.78
C MET A 53 -16.29 -6.90 16.62
N PRO A 54 -15.07 -6.44 16.97
CA PRO A 54 -14.89 -5.19 17.72
C PRO A 54 -15.20 -3.92 16.91
N SER A 55 -15.09 -3.99 15.59
CA SER A 55 -15.27 -2.90 14.63
C SER A 55 -16.08 -3.40 13.43
N MET A 56 -17.30 -3.86 13.68
CA MET A 56 -18.09 -4.57 12.67
C MET A 56 -18.35 -3.79 11.38
N THR A 57 -18.20 -2.45 11.38
CA THR A 57 -18.29 -1.61 10.18
C THR A 57 -17.12 -1.80 9.20
N ASP A 58 -16.07 -2.50 9.64
CA ASP A 58 -14.82 -2.76 8.93
C ASP A 58 -14.65 -4.26 8.67
N GLY A 59 -15.74 -4.93 8.29
CA GLY A 59 -15.72 -6.32 7.85
C GLY A 59 -14.92 -6.47 6.56
N ARG A 60 -14.22 -7.60 6.43
CA ARG A 60 -13.34 -7.92 5.31
C ARG A 60 -13.57 -9.35 4.85
N ILE A 61 -13.31 -9.59 3.58
CA ILE A 61 -13.35 -10.93 3.00
C ILE A 61 -11.97 -11.23 2.45
N TYR A 62 -11.32 -12.24 2.99
CA TYR A 62 -10.00 -12.67 2.55
C TYR A 62 -10.12 -13.82 1.56
N VAL A 63 -9.29 -13.77 0.51
CA VAL A 63 -9.22 -14.83 -0.51
C VAL A 63 -7.87 -15.52 -0.39
N TYR A 64 -7.88 -16.82 -0.11
CA TYR A 64 -6.69 -17.63 0.06
C TYR A 64 -6.59 -18.70 -1.00
N ASP A 65 -5.36 -18.95 -1.46
CA ASP A 65 -4.99 -20.19 -2.14
C ASP A 65 -4.58 -21.20 -1.06
N ALA A 66 -5.37 -22.26 -0.88
CA ALA A 66 -5.11 -23.27 0.13
C ALA A 66 -3.92 -24.18 -0.22
N ASP A 67 -3.61 -24.37 -1.51
CA ASP A 67 -2.48 -25.19 -1.96
C ASP A 67 -1.17 -24.47 -1.68
N ALA A 68 -1.09 -23.20 -2.09
CA ALA A 68 0.09 -22.36 -1.85
C ALA A 68 0.14 -21.78 -0.43
N LYS A 69 -0.93 -21.93 0.36
CA LYS A 69 -1.11 -21.32 1.69
C LYS A 69 -0.86 -19.81 1.65
N LYS A 70 -1.39 -19.14 0.63
CA LYS A 70 -1.07 -17.75 0.31
C LYS A 70 -2.35 -16.91 0.27
N LEU A 71 -2.28 -15.70 0.82
CA LEU A 71 -3.32 -14.69 0.62
C LEU A 71 -3.24 -14.15 -0.82
N LEU A 72 -4.32 -14.32 -1.58
CA LEU A 72 -4.45 -13.83 -2.95
C LEU A 72 -4.95 -12.38 -2.98
N GLY A 73 -5.86 -12.04 -2.07
CA GLY A 73 -6.43 -10.69 -2.02
C GLY A 73 -7.41 -10.48 -0.89
N GLN A 74 -7.95 -9.28 -0.85
CA GLN A 74 -8.93 -8.83 0.13
C GLN A 74 -10.04 -8.07 -0.59
N ILE A 75 -11.28 -8.27 -0.14
CA ILE A 75 -12.46 -7.53 -0.58
C ILE A 75 -13.05 -6.84 0.65
N ASP A 76 -13.35 -5.55 0.53
CA ASP A 76 -13.98 -4.79 1.60
C ASP A 76 -15.44 -5.22 1.79
N GLY A 77 -15.82 -5.48 3.05
CA GLY A 77 -17.08 -6.11 3.41
C GLY A 77 -18.04 -5.24 4.23
N GLY A 78 -17.65 -4.05 4.71
CA GLY A 78 -18.56 -3.14 5.42
C GLY A 78 -19.19 -3.76 6.69
N PHE A 79 -20.45 -3.42 7.00
CA PHE A 79 -21.13 -3.93 8.19
C PHE A 79 -21.81 -5.29 7.97
N ALA A 80 -21.37 -6.28 8.74
CA ALA A 80 -21.92 -7.65 8.74
C ALA A 80 -22.13 -8.24 7.32
N PRO A 81 -21.06 -8.34 6.50
CA PRO A 81 -21.17 -8.81 5.12
C PRO A 81 -21.68 -10.24 5.00
N GLY A 82 -22.51 -10.46 3.99
CA GLY A 82 -22.73 -11.77 3.36
C GLY A 82 -21.93 -11.89 2.07
N LEU A 83 -21.50 -13.11 1.74
CA LEU A 83 -20.78 -13.43 0.50
C LEU A 83 -21.52 -14.54 -0.25
N ALA A 84 -21.68 -14.38 -1.56
CA ALA A 84 -22.09 -15.43 -2.48
C ALA A 84 -21.15 -15.47 -3.68
N ILE A 85 -20.98 -16.64 -4.28
CA ILE A 85 -20.14 -16.85 -5.47
C ILE A 85 -21.01 -17.45 -6.56
N SER A 86 -20.86 -16.97 -7.80
CA SER A 86 -21.57 -17.52 -8.95
C SER A 86 -21.17 -18.98 -9.21
N PRO A 87 -22.07 -19.84 -9.72
CA PRO A 87 -21.74 -21.24 -10.00
C PRO A 87 -20.61 -21.42 -11.03
N ASP A 88 -20.37 -20.42 -11.88
CA ASP A 88 -19.27 -20.40 -12.85
C ASP A 88 -17.95 -19.83 -12.28
N HIS A 89 -17.94 -19.45 -11.00
CA HIS A 89 -16.79 -18.89 -10.26
C HIS A 89 -16.17 -17.62 -10.88
N ARG A 90 -16.92 -16.91 -11.73
CA ARG A 90 -16.44 -15.66 -12.36
C ARG A 90 -16.81 -14.41 -11.57
N THR A 91 -17.75 -14.49 -10.64
CA THR A 91 -18.25 -13.33 -9.92
C THR A 91 -18.55 -13.66 -8.48
N SER A 92 -18.01 -12.84 -7.58
CA SER A 92 -18.39 -12.80 -6.17
C SER A 92 -19.34 -11.64 -5.92
N PHE A 93 -20.32 -11.86 -5.07
CA PHE A 93 -21.32 -10.87 -4.66
C PHE A 93 -21.19 -10.65 -3.16
N VAL A 94 -21.05 -9.38 -2.77
CA VAL A 94 -20.99 -8.97 -1.37
C VAL A 94 -22.27 -8.21 -1.04
N ALA A 95 -23.05 -8.75 -0.11
CA ALA A 95 -24.21 -8.06 0.46
C ALA A 95 -23.78 -7.39 1.76
N THR A 96 -23.78 -6.06 1.80
CA THR A 96 -23.33 -5.29 2.97
C THR A 96 -24.17 -4.05 3.21
N THR A 97 -24.06 -3.47 4.40
CA THR A 97 -24.69 -2.22 4.78
C THR A 97 -23.63 -1.15 5.08
N TYR A 98 -23.85 0.07 4.57
CA TYR A 98 -23.04 1.24 4.89
C TYR A 98 -23.87 2.25 5.68
N PHE A 99 -23.24 2.85 6.70
CA PHE A 99 -23.83 3.93 7.49
C PHE A 99 -23.37 5.28 6.97
N SER A 100 -24.24 6.30 7.01
CA SER A 100 -23.88 7.66 6.62
C SER A 100 -22.81 8.29 7.53
N ARG A 101 -22.65 7.78 8.76
CA ARG A 101 -21.65 8.22 9.75
C ARG A 101 -21.18 7.01 10.56
N GLY A 102 -19.86 6.88 10.74
CA GLY A 102 -19.22 5.68 11.30
C GLY A 102 -19.10 5.60 12.83
N SER A 103 -19.37 6.68 13.57
CA SER A 103 -19.37 6.64 15.05
C SER A 103 -19.97 7.92 15.66
N PRO A 104 -20.60 7.88 16.85
CA PRO A 104 -20.90 9.08 17.62
C PRO A 104 -19.59 9.79 18.02
N ARG A 105 -19.56 11.13 17.94
CA ARG A 105 -18.46 11.89 18.57
C ARG A 105 -18.45 11.57 20.08
N PRO A 106 -17.29 11.30 20.68
CA PRO A 106 -17.21 11.20 22.13
C PRO A 106 -17.65 12.53 22.74
N ARG A 107 -18.51 12.46 23.76
CA ARG A 107 -18.80 13.58 24.66
C ARG A 107 -17.78 13.60 25.77
#